data_AF-A0A1B3NC60-F1
#
_entry.id   AF-A0A1B3NC60-F1
#
_cell.length_a   1.000
_cell.length_b   1.000
_cell.length_c   1.000
_cell.angle_alpha   90.00
_cell.angle_beta   90.00
_cell.angle_gamma   90.00
#
_symmetry.space_group_name_H-M   'P 1'
#
loop_
_entity.id
_entity.type
_entity.pdbx_description
1 polymer ?
#
loop_
_entity_poly.entity_id
_entity_poly.type
_entity_poly.pdbx_seq_one_letter_code
_entity_poly.pdbx_strand_id
1 'polypeptide(L)'
;MRAKDYNFSQKIVGGITFTAFVGREGPYLMAEAGRQRLGDVRISAGKIFQNGERWSICKYGPREVRVALPNFTKEDVETLAQHFGLGVDYRASKIPFNELGMFSDLCDWVEANPVAARKIQPHEPSMGAWLHYVTEAQNAAAAPSL
;
A
#
# COMPACT_ATOMS: atom_id res chain seq x y z
N MET A 1 -6.97 -1.48 -20.54
CA MET A 1 -6.15 -0.99 -19.42
C MET A 1 -5.13 -2.05 -19.09
N ARG A 2 -3.85 -1.67 -19.07
CA ARG A 2 -2.72 -2.55 -18.73
C ARG A 2 -2.62 -2.66 -17.21
N ALA A 3 -2.03 -3.73 -16.68
CA ALA A 3 -1.88 -3.91 -15.23
C ALA A 3 -1.17 -2.74 -14.52
N LYS A 4 -0.30 -2.02 -15.24
CA LYS A 4 0.39 -0.81 -14.74
C LYS A 4 -0.53 0.37 -14.46
N ASP A 5 -1.70 0.43 -15.10
CA ASP A 5 -2.66 1.55 -14.97
C ASP A 5 -3.29 1.58 -13.56
N TYR A 6 -3.11 0.53 -12.76
CA TYR A 6 -3.61 0.41 -11.40
C TYR A 6 -2.53 0.60 -10.33
N ASN A 7 -1.27 0.78 -10.73
CA ASN A 7 -0.18 1.06 -9.80
C ASN A 7 -0.30 2.50 -9.33
N PHE A 8 -0.30 2.71 -8.02
CA PHE A 8 -0.44 4.04 -7.45
C PHE A 8 0.75 4.44 -6.59
N SER A 9 1.49 3.52 -5.99
CA SER A 9 2.69 3.85 -5.20
C SER A 9 3.82 2.87 -5.47
N GLN A 10 5.06 3.34 -5.39
CA GLN A 10 6.24 2.49 -5.50
C GLN A 10 7.34 2.94 -4.54
N LYS A 11 7.99 1.99 -3.87
CA LYS A 11 9.12 2.23 -2.98
C LYS A 11 10.15 1.13 -3.11
N ILE A 12 11.43 1.49 -3.15
CA ILE A 12 12.53 0.53 -3.08
C ILE A 12 13.06 0.53 -1.65
N VAL A 13 13.12 -0.65 -1.03
CA VAL A 13 13.64 -0.85 0.33
C VAL A 13 14.47 -2.13 0.34
N GLY A 14 15.68 -2.11 0.91
CA GLY A 14 16.57 -3.28 0.93
C GLY A 14 16.83 -3.94 -0.43
N GLY A 15 16.81 -3.16 -1.53
CA GLY A 15 16.96 -3.67 -2.89
C GLY A 15 15.73 -4.37 -3.49
N ILE A 16 14.61 -4.42 -2.76
CA ILE A 16 13.32 -4.94 -3.24
C ILE A 16 12.43 -3.77 -3.65
N THR A 17 11.82 -3.86 -4.82
CA THR A 17 10.81 -2.91 -5.30
C THR A 17 9.44 -3.35 -4.81
N PHE A 18 8.81 -2.52 -4.00
CA PHE A 18 7.44 -2.68 -3.55
C PHE A 18 6.54 -1.76 -4.35
N THR A 19 5.54 -2.34 -5.03
CA THR A 19 4.58 -1.59 -5.83
C THR A 19 3.19 -1.82 -5.26
N ALA A 20 2.55 -0.74 -4.82
CA ALA A 20 1.14 -0.77 -4.44
C ALA A 20 0.27 -0.56 -5.68
N PHE A 21 -0.74 -1.40 -5.82
CA PHE A 21 -1.66 -1.35 -6.95
C PHE A 21 -3.08 -1.70 -6.53
N VAL A 22 -4.06 -1.19 -7.26
CA VAL A 22 -5.47 -1.46 -6.97
C VAL A 22 -5.93 -2.71 -7.74
N GLY A 23 -6.18 -3.79 -7.00
CA GLY A 23 -6.75 -5.02 -7.52
C GLY A 23 -8.28 -5.04 -7.42
N ARG A 24 -8.88 -6.15 -7.86
CA ARG A 24 -10.34 -6.34 -7.81
C ARG A 24 -10.89 -6.31 -6.38
N GLU A 25 -10.12 -6.75 -5.39
CA GLU A 25 -10.54 -6.82 -3.99
C GLU A 25 -9.84 -5.75 -3.13
N GLY A 26 -9.46 -4.61 -3.74
CA GLY A 26 -8.82 -3.50 -3.03
C GLY A 26 -7.31 -3.38 -3.28
N PRO A 27 -6.57 -2.64 -2.43
CA PRO A 27 -5.16 -2.38 -2.64
C PRO A 27 -4.28 -3.58 -2.26
N TYR A 28 -3.32 -3.88 -3.12
CA TYR A 28 -2.32 -4.92 -2.95
C TYR A 28 -0.93 -4.31 -2.98
N LEU A 29 0.00 -4.99 -2.32
CA LEU A 29 1.42 -4.72 -2.38
C LEU A 29 2.11 -5.90 -3.07
N MET A 30 2.76 -5.64 -4.20
CA MET A 30 3.62 -6.61 -4.89
C MET A 30 5.08 -6.31 -4.56
N ALA A 31 5.87 -7.35 -4.34
CA ALA A 31 7.31 -7.26 -4.14
C ALA A 31 8.08 -7.92 -5.29
N GLU A 32 9.09 -7.22 -5.81
CA GLU A 32 9.94 -7.67 -6.91
C GLU A 32 11.42 -7.40 -6.61
N ALA A 33 12.29 -8.37 -6.89
CA ALA A 33 13.75 -8.18 -6.88
C ALA A 33 14.26 -8.26 -8.33
N GLY A 34 14.60 -7.10 -8.90
CA GLY A 34 14.93 -7.00 -10.31
C GLY A 34 13.74 -7.39 -11.20
N ARG A 35 13.83 -8.55 -11.87
CA ARG A 35 12.75 -9.09 -12.73
C ARG A 35 11.97 -10.24 -12.07
N GLN A 36 12.34 -10.64 -10.87
CA GLN A 36 11.71 -11.76 -10.17
C GLN A 36 10.63 -11.25 -9.22
N ARG A 37 9.39 -11.71 -9.43
CA ARG A 37 8.32 -11.52 -8.47
C ARG A 37 8.56 -12.39 -7.24
N LEU A 38 8.59 -11.76 -6.07
CA LEU A 38 8.77 -12.42 -4.78
C LEU A 38 7.44 -12.84 -4.16
N GLY A 39 6.40 -12.03 -4.38
CA GLY A 39 5.04 -12.31 -3.91
C GLY A 39 4.19 -11.04 -3.83
N ASP A 40 2.99 -11.20 -3.30
CA ASP A 40 2.05 -10.11 -3.08
C ASP A 40 1.14 -10.37 -1.88
N VAL A 41 0.60 -9.29 -1.33
CA VAL A 41 -0.36 -9.34 -0.23
C VAL A 41 -1.35 -8.18 -0.35
N ARG A 42 -2.61 -8.39 0.05
CA ARG A 42 -3.55 -7.28 0.24
C ARG A 42 -3.04 -6.41 1.39
N ILE A 43 -2.96 -5.09 1.20
CA ILE A 43 -2.33 -4.19 2.19
C ILE A 43 -3.01 -4.32 3.56
N SER A 44 -4.35 -4.36 3.59
CA SER A 44 -5.13 -4.50 4.83
C SER A 44 -4.95 -5.84 5.55
N ALA A 45 -4.46 -6.88 4.87
CA ALA A 45 -4.23 -8.21 5.44
C ALA A 45 -2.75 -8.50 5.72
N GLY A 46 -1.84 -7.69 5.15
CA GLY A 46 -0.40 -7.86 5.26
C GLY A 46 0.13 -7.39 6.61
N LYS A 47 0.98 -8.22 7.22
CA LYS A 47 1.75 -7.86 8.42
C LYS A 47 3.18 -8.33 8.25
N ILE A 48 4.13 -7.55 8.76
CA ILE A 48 5.55 -7.90 8.80
C ILE A 48 5.81 -8.67 10.09
N PHE A 49 6.37 -9.86 10.04
CA PHE A 49 6.75 -10.64 11.21
C PHE A 49 8.25 -10.83 11.29
N GLN A 50 8.78 -10.84 12.51
CA GLN A 50 10.14 -11.30 12.79
C GLN A 50 10.14 -12.77 13.22
N ASN A 51 10.98 -13.59 12.59
CA ASN A 51 11.26 -14.96 13.02
C ASN A 51 12.78 -15.18 13.11
N GLY A 52 13.30 -15.14 14.34
CA GLY A 52 14.75 -15.06 14.58
C GLY A 52 15.32 -13.77 13.98
N GLU A 53 16.32 -13.91 13.13
CA GLU A 53 16.95 -12.77 12.43
C GLU A 53 16.26 -12.42 11.10
N ARG A 54 15.19 -13.12 10.72
CA ARG A 54 14.56 -12.97 9.41
C ARG A 54 13.23 -12.23 9.51
N TRP A 55 13.02 -11.32 8.57
CA TRP A 55 11.76 -10.60 8.39
C TRP A 55 10.96 -11.18 7.22
N SER A 56 9.64 -11.11 7.32
CA SER A 56 8.74 -11.54 6.24
C SER A 56 7.42 -10.82 6.29
N ILE A 57 6.82 -10.53 5.13
CA ILE A 57 5.43 -10.11 5.02
C ILE A 57 4.57 -11.37 4.92
N CYS A 58 3.61 -11.50 5.82
CA CYS A 58 2.73 -12.64 5.90
C CYS A 58 1.25 -12.24 5.79
N LYS A 59 0.42 -13.19 5.36
CA LYS A 59 -1.05 -13.07 5.34
C LYS A 59 -1.61 -13.71 6.60
N TYR A 60 -2.39 -13.02 7.42
CA TYR A 60 -3.05 -13.57 8.63
C TYR A 60 -2.16 -14.10 9.78
N GLY A 61 -0.89 -14.44 9.57
CA GLY A 61 0.01 -14.87 10.64
C GLY A 61 1.39 -15.31 10.15
N PRO A 62 2.35 -15.58 11.07
CA PRO A 62 3.76 -15.79 10.73
C PRO A 62 4.05 -17.05 9.90
N ARG A 63 3.10 -17.98 9.78
CA ARG A 63 3.24 -19.22 8.97
C ARG A 63 2.87 -19.04 7.49
N GLU A 64 2.16 -17.97 7.16
CA GLU A 64 1.66 -17.69 5.82
C GLU A 64 2.53 -16.63 5.13
N VAL A 65 3.81 -16.96 4.93
CA VAL A 65 4.77 -16.07 4.29
C VAL A 65 4.34 -15.80 2.84
N ARG A 66 4.25 -14.52 2.50
CA ARG A 66 3.98 -14.04 1.13
C ARG A 66 5.20 -13.42 0.49
N VAL A 67 6.00 -12.71 1.28
CA VAL A 67 7.25 -12.09 0.82
C VAL A 67 8.30 -12.30 1.90
N ALA A 68 9.39 -12.97 1.54
CA ALA A 68 10.59 -13.01 2.39
C ALA A 68 11.35 -11.69 2.25
N LEU A 69 11.85 -11.14 3.36
CA LEU A 69 12.60 -9.88 3.40
C LEU A 69 14.04 -10.17 3.85
N PRO A 70 14.87 -10.83 3.02
CA PRO A 70 16.24 -11.15 3.39
C PRO A 70 17.05 -9.88 3.60
N ASN A 71 17.88 -9.86 4.65
CA ASN A 71 18.78 -8.76 4.99
C ASN A 71 18.09 -7.42 5.33
N PHE A 72 16.78 -7.42 5.55
CA PHE A 72 16.10 -6.22 6.04
C PHE A 72 16.57 -5.90 7.46
N THR A 73 16.95 -4.64 7.65
CA THR A 73 17.18 -4.08 8.97
C THR A 73 15.85 -3.69 9.61
N LYS A 74 15.88 -3.33 10.90
CA LYS A 74 14.72 -2.77 11.58
C LYS A 74 14.25 -1.47 10.92
N GLU A 75 15.19 -0.63 10.47
CA GLU A 75 14.90 0.63 9.79
C GLU A 75 14.22 0.40 8.43
N ASP A 76 14.63 -0.62 7.68
CA ASP A 76 13.95 -1.03 6.44
C ASP A 76 12.50 -1.44 6.72
N VAL A 77 12.28 -2.21 7.79
CA VAL A 77 10.93 -2.64 8.22
C VAL A 77 10.08 -1.46 8.64
N GLU A 78 10.62 -0.53 9.42
CA GLU A 78 9.92 0.69 9.84
C GLU A 78 9.56 1.57 8.62
N THR A 79 10.49 1.74 7.69
CA THR A 79 10.26 2.47 6.43
C THR A 79 9.13 1.83 5.62
N LEU A 80 9.16 0.50 5.45
CA LEU A 80 8.15 -0.23 4.70
C LEU A 80 6.78 -0.16 5.38
N ALA A 81 6.75 -0.35 6.70
CA ALA A 81 5.54 -0.30 7.51
C ALA A 81 4.90 1.09 7.49
N GLN A 82 5.71 2.15 7.61
CA GLN A 82 5.23 3.53 7.57
C GLN A 82 4.72 3.91 6.17
N HIS A 83 5.43 3.54 5.11
CA HIS A 83 5.03 3.91 3.76
C HIS A 83 3.73 3.24 3.32
N PHE A 84 3.58 1.93 3.59
CA PHE A 84 2.43 1.14 3.12
C PHE A 84 1.39 0.81 4.20
N GLY A 85 1.58 1.26 5.45
CA GLY A 85 0.64 1.00 6.55
C GLY A 85 0.58 -0.46 7.00
N LEU A 86 1.65 -1.22 6.82
CA LEU A 86 1.70 -2.62 7.27
C LEU A 86 1.88 -2.68 8.80
N GLY A 87 1.14 -3.56 9.45
CA GLY A 87 1.37 -3.87 10.86
C GLY A 87 2.70 -4.63 11.06
N VAL A 88 3.34 -4.46 12.23
CA VAL A 88 4.55 -5.21 12.59
C VAL A 88 4.22 -6.15 13.76
N ASP A 89 4.56 -7.43 13.58
CA ASP A 89 4.17 -8.58 14.38
C ASP A 89 2.65 -8.64 14.60
N TYR A 90 2.24 -8.74 15.86
CA TYR A 90 0.83 -8.76 16.25
C TYR A 90 0.22 -7.36 16.36
N ARG A 91 1.02 -6.30 16.20
CA ARG A 91 0.54 -4.93 16.35
C ARG A 91 -0.11 -4.49 15.05
N ALA A 92 -1.32 -3.94 15.16
CA ALA A 92 -1.91 -3.18 14.07
C ALA A 92 -1.01 -1.97 13.75
N SER A 93 -1.03 -1.50 12.50
CA SER A 93 -0.50 -0.17 12.21
C SER A 93 -1.22 0.83 13.11
N LYS A 94 -0.44 1.66 13.80
CA LYS A 94 -0.98 2.76 14.61
C LYS A 94 -1.18 4.03 13.79
N ILE A 95 -0.67 4.04 12.56
CA ILE A 95 -0.69 5.22 11.70
C ILE A 95 -2.04 5.24 10.96
N PRO A 96 -2.84 6.29 11.13
CA PRO A 96 -4.04 6.51 10.33
C PRO A 96 -3.75 6.41 8.84
N PHE A 97 -4.67 5.84 8.06
CA PHE A 97 -4.43 5.57 6.64
C PHE A 97 -4.08 6.85 5.85
N ASN A 98 -4.69 7.97 6.20
CA ASN A 98 -4.45 9.28 5.58
C ASN A 98 -3.10 9.92 5.94
N GLU A 99 -2.36 9.36 6.90
CA GLU A 99 -1.01 9.79 7.27
C GLU A 99 0.09 8.90 6.66
N LEU A 100 -0.29 7.88 5.90
CA LEU A 100 0.65 6.97 5.23
C LEU A 100 1.29 7.64 4.02
N GLY A 101 2.56 7.33 3.76
CA GLY A 101 3.28 7.84 2.59
C GLY A 101 2.56 7.52 1.28
N MET A 102 2.05 6.28 1.14
CA MET A 102 1.32 5.86 -0.06
C MET A 102 -0.06 6.52 -0.23
N PHE A 103 -0.60 7.20 0.78
CA PHE A 103 -1.93 7.81 0.69
C PHE A 103 -1.94 8.99 -0.27
N SER A 104 -0.91 9.84 -0.22
CA SER A 104 -0.74 10.91 -1.19
C SER A 104 -0.68 10.35 -2.61
N ASP A 105 0.13 9.30 -2.82
CA ASP A 105 0.27 8.67 -4.13
C ASP A 105 -1.07 8.06 -4.62
N LEU A 106 -1.87 7.52 -3.69
CA LEU A 106 -3.21 7.01 -3.99
C LEU A 106 -4.17 8.13 -4.41
N CYS A 107 -4.13 9.27 -3.71
CA CYS A 107 -4.92 10.45 -4.07
C CYS A 107 -4.57 10.95 -5.47
N ASP A 108 -3.28 11.10 -5.77
CA ASP A 108 -2.79 11.50 -7.10
C ASP A 108 -3.24 10.52 -8.18
N TRP A 109 -3.19 9.22 -7.90
CA TRP A 109 -3.67 8.20 -8.83
C TRP A 109 -5.18 8.28 -9.05
N VAL A 110 -5.99 8.48 -8.00
CA VAL A 110 -7.44 8.62 -8.10
C VAL A 110 -7.81 9.83 -8.95
N GLU A 111 -7.12 10.95 -8.77
CA GLU A 111 -7.29 12.17 -9.56
C GLU A 111 -6.95 11.94 -11.04
N ALA A 112 -5.84 11.26 -11.32
CA ALA A 112 -5.44 10.93 -12.68
C ALA A 112 -6.33 9.86 -13.34
N ASN A 113 -7.00 9.01 -12.56
CA ASN A 113 -7.72 7.82 -13.04
C ASN A 113 -9.15 7.66 -12.47
N PRO A 114 -10.02 8.69 -12.53
CA PRO A 114 -11.31 8.69 -11.82
C PRO A 114 -12.27 7.59 -12.33
N VAL A 115 -12.19 7.24 -13.61
CA VAL A 115 -13.00 6.15 -14.20
C VAL A 115 -12.58 4.79 -13.65
N ALA A 116 -11.28 4.56 -13.45
CA ALA A 116 -10.77 3.31 -12.88
C ALA A 116 -11.14 3.20 -11.40
N ALA A 117 -10.96 4.28 -10.64
CA ALA A 117 -11.34 4.35 -9.22
C ALA A 117 -12.84 4.03 -9.01
N ARG A 118 -13.73 4.63 -9.80
CA ARG A 118 -15.19 4.35 -9.74
C ARG A 118 -15.54 2.90 -10.05
N LYS A 119 -14.80 2.23 -10.95
CA LYS A 119 -15.03 0.80 -11.23
C LYS A 119 -14.65 -0.11 -10.08
N ILE A 120 -13.72 0.31 -9.22
CA ILE A 120 -13.23 -0.49 -8.09
C ILE A 120 -14.09 -0.25 -6.84
N GLN A 121 -14.69 0.92 -6.69
CA GLN A 121 -15.52 1.31 -5.55
C GLN A 121 -16.52 0.23 -5.07
N PRO A 122 -17.24 -0.51 -5.93
CA PRO A 122 -18.18 -1.54 -5.47
C PRO A 122 -17.51 -2.73 -4.75
N HIS A 123 -16.20 -2.92 -4.94
CA HIS A 123 -15.44 -4.05 -4.40
C HIS A 123 -14.50 -3.68 -3.25
N GLU A 124 -14.20 -2.39 -3.10
CA GLU A 124 -13.40 -1.85 -1.99
C GLU A 124 -14.13 -0.64 -1.42
N PRO A 125 -14.98 -0.82 -0.39
CA PRO A 125 -15.77 0.25 0.19
C PRO A 125 -14.93 1.45 0.65
N SER A 126 -13.69 1.23 1.07
CA SER A 126 -12.75 2.30 1.44
C SER A 126 -12.41 3.22 0.27
N MET A 127 -12.50 2.75 -0.98
CA MET A 127 -12.32 3.57 -2.19
C MET A 127 -13.36 4.68 -2.28
N GLY A 128 -14.59 4.47 -1.77
CA GLY A 128 -15.61 5.51 -1.70
C GLY A 128 -15.18 6.66 -0.78
N ALA A 129 -14.60 6.34 0.38
CA ALA A 129 -14.06 7.33 1.30
C ALA A 129 -12.85 8.06 0.70
N TRP A 130 -11.98 7.37 -0.05
CA TRP A 130 -10.83 8.00 -0.71
C TRP A 130 -11.25 8.94 -1.83
N LEU A 131 -12.21 8.54 -2.67
CA LEU A 131 -12.81 9.40 -3.70
C LEU A 131 -13.42 10.66 -3.10
N HIS A 132 -14.12 10.51 -1.97
CA HIS A 132 -14.68 11.65 -1.23
C HIS A 132 -13.58 12.58 -0.72
N TYR A 133 -12.55 12.03 -0.08
CA TYR A 133 -11.44 12.79 0.46
C TYR A 133 -10.70 13.60 -0.61
N VAL A 134 -10.40 13.00 -1.77
CA VAL A 134 -9.77 13.71 -2.90
C VAL A 134 -10.67 14.84 -3.40
N THR A 135 -11.97 14.58 -3.53
CA THR A 135 -12.95 15.59 -3.99
C THR A 135 -13.05 16.76 -3.00
N GLU A 136 -13.08 16.49 -1.69
CA GLU A 136 -13.11 17.53 -0.66
C GLU A 136 -11.81 18.33 -0.62
N ALA A 137 -10.66 17.68 -0.71
CA ALA A 137 -9.36 18.35 -0.76
C ALA A 137 -9.24 19.29 -1.96
N GLN A 138 -9.72 18.87 -3.14
CA GLN A 138 -9.79 19.71 -4.34
C GLN A 138 -10.70 20.92 -4.15
N ASN A 139 -11.88 20.73 -3.56
CA ASN A 139 -12.83 21.81 -3.29
C ASN A 139 -12.27 22.82 -2.28
N ALA A 140 -11.53 22.37 -1.28
CA ALA A 140 -10.86 23.23 -0.31
C ALA A 140 -9.70 24.02 -0.94
N ALA A 141 -8.92 23.40 -1.84
CA ALA A 141 -7.84 24.07 -2.56
C ALA A 141 -8.33 25.09 -3.61
N ALA A 142 -9.53 24.89 -4.16
CA ALA A 142 -10.18 25.79 -5.11
C ALA A 142 -10.93 26.95 -4.43
N ALA A 143 -11.07 26.94 -3.10
CA ALA A 143 -11.69 28.03 -2.36
C ALA A 143 -10.75 29.25 -2.37
N PRO A 144 -11.19 30.44 -2.83
CA PRO A 144 -10.36 31.63 -2.83
C PRO A 144 -9.98 32.00 -1.39
N SER A 145 -8.70 32.26 -1.16
CA SER A 145 -8.23 32.81 0.12
C SER A 145 -8.92 34.15 0.37
N LEU A 146 -9.72 34.22 1.44
CA LEU A 146 -10.38 35.45 1.89
C LEU A 146 -9.38 36.44 2.48
#